data_AF-A0A1I6RKB7-F1
#
_entry.id   AF-A0A1I6RKB7-F1
#
_cell.length_a   1.000
_cell.length_b   1.000
_cell.length_c   1.000
_cell.angle_alpha   90.00
_cell.angle_beta   90.00
_cell.angle_gamma   90.00
#
_symmetry.space_group_name_H-M   'P 1'
#
loop_
_entity.id
_entity.type
_entity.pdbx_description
1 polymer ?
#
loop_
_entity_poly.entity_id
_entity_poly.type
_entity_poly.pdbx_seq_one_letter_code
_entity_poly.pdbx_strand_id
1 'polypeptide(L)'
;MASVSATHMILFIASMVVAAGIAGTVVLEVNDLSEAIETQGSATAAEIGTDIDIVSDAGHSEAIYDPTAGDEAVTVYVKNVGKEHLEVHHSSVDVLLDGQYVSHDYIELEHLYGESSTWQTGDVVALRINVGAANNLEATGDTTVTVIANDNEDSIDFYVDGGSN
;
A
#
# COMPACT_ATOMS: atom_id res chain seq x y z
N MET A 1 -53.75 21.99 -44.33
CA MET A 1 -52.31 22.32 -44.45
C MET A 1 -51.71 22.76 -43.11
N ALA A 2 -52.33 23.67 -42.34
CA ALA A 2 -51.80 24.12 -41.04
C ALA A 2 -51.69 23.03 -39.95
N SER A 3 -52.61 22.04 -39.92
CA SER A 3 -52.61 20.96 -38.92
C SER A 3 -51.38 20.04 -38.98
N VAL A 4 -50.88 19.76 -40.19
CA VAL A 4 -49.70 18.90 -40.40
C VAL A 4 -48.41 19.58 -39.92
N SER A 5 -48.31 20.91 -40.09
CA SER A 5 -47.15 21.70 -39.63
C SER A 5 -47.05 21.71 -38.10
N ALA A 6 -48.18 21.83 -37.40
CA ALA A 6 -48.21 21.78 -35.93
C ALA A 6 -47.71 20.44 -35.38
N THR A 7 -48.10 19.31 -35.99
CA THR A 7 -47.63 17.98 -35.57
C THR A 7 -46.12 17.82 -35.75
N HIS A 8 -45.55 18.28 -36.86
CA HIS A 8 -44.11 18.21 -37.09
C HIS A 8 -43.31 19.04 -36.10
N MET A 9 -43.77 20.24 -35.73
CA MET A 9 -43.12 21.04 -34.69
C MET A 9 -43.12 20.34 -33.33
N ILE A 10 -44.25 19.74 -32.93
CA ILE A 10 -44.35 19.02 -31.66
C ILE A 10 -43.35 17.85 -31.61
N LEU A 11 -43.27 17.06 -32.69
CA LEU A 11 -42.33 15.94 -32.79
C LEU A 11 -40.87 16.41 -32.81
N PHE A 12 -40.58 17.51 -33.48
CA PHE A 12 -39.25 18.11 -33.50
C PHE A 12 -38.80 18.51 -32.09
N ILE A 13 -39.65 19.23 -31.36
CA ILE A 13 -39.36 19.64 -29.98
C ILE A 13 -39.21 18.42 -29.07
N ALA A 14 -40.08 17.42 -29.19
CA ALA A 14 -39.98 16.18 -28.41
C ALA A 14 -38.64 15.47 -28.66
N SER A 15 -38.20 15.37 -29.92
CA SER A 15 -36.91 14.77 -30.27
C SER A 15 -35.72 15.56 -29.70
N MET A 16 -35.81 16.89 -29.68
CA MET A 16 -34.77 17.76 -29.15
C MET A 16 -34.64 17.64 -27.63
N VAL A 17 -35.75 17.51 -26.90
CA VAL A 17 -35.74 17.27 -25.45
C VAL A 17 -35.11 15.93 -25.13
N VAL A 18 -35.47 14.88 -25.87
CA VAL A 18 -34.86 13.55 -25.71
C VAL A 18 -33.36 13.60 -26.01
N ALA A 19 -32.97 14.23 -27.12
CA ALA A 19 -31.57 14.40 -27.49
C ALA A 19 -30.77 15.18 -26.44
N ALA A 20 -31.35 16.24 -25.87
CA ALA A 20 -30.73 17.00 -24.79
C ALA A 20 -30.55 16.16 -23.52
N GLY A 21 -31.53 15.31 -23.19
CA GLY A 21 -31.42 14.38 -22.06
C GLY A 21 -30.28 13.37 -22.25
N ILE A 22 -30.20 12.75 -23.42
CA ILE A 22 -29.12 11.79 -23.75
C ILE A 22 -27.75 12.48 -23.73
N ALA A 23 -27.64 13.65 -24.36
CA ALA A 23 -26.40 14.41 -24.38
C ALA A 23 -25.95 14.80 -22.96
N GLY A 24 -26.91 15.17 -22.08
CA GLY A 24 -26.64 15.43 -20.68
C GLY A 24 -26.04 14.22 -19.95
N THR A 25 -26.64 13.04 -20.12
CA THR A 25 -26.12 11.81 -19.51
C THR A 25 -24.72 11.46 -20.01
N VAL A 26 -24.47 11.55 -21.32
CA VAL A 26 -23.15 11.25 -21.90
C VAL A 26 -22.08 12.19 -21.32
N VAL A 27 -22.38 13.47 -21.14
CA VAL A 27 -21.43 14.42 -20.53
C VAL A 27 -21.12 14.06 -19.09
N LEU A 28 -22.13 13.66 -18.30
CA LEU A 28 -21.91 13.22 -16.92
C LEU A 28 -21.04 11.96 -16.86
N GLU A 29 -21.34 10.95 -17.68
CA GLU A 29 -20.56 9.71 -17.73
C GLU A 29 -19.11 9.95 -18.18
N VAL A 30 -18.88 10.86 -19.12
CA VAL A 30 -17.52 11.23 -19.55
C VAL A 30 -16.74 11.94 -18.45
N ASN A 31 -17.40 12.79 -17.65
CA ASN A 31 -16.76 13.42 -16.50
C ASN A 31 -16.38 12.39 -15.44
N ASP A 32 -17.32 11.51 -15.07
CA ASP A 32 -17.08 10.44 -14.10
C ASP A 32 -15.92 9.53 -14.56
N LEU A 33 -15.88 9.18 -15.85
CA LEU A 33 -14.79 8.41 -16.43
C LEU A 33 -13.46 9.18 -16.40
N SER A 34 -13.47 10.49 -16.65
CA SER A 34 -12.26 11.31 -16.63
C SER A 34 -11.66 11.39 -15.23
N GLU A 35 -12.50 11.58 -14.21
CA GLU A 35 -12.08 11.57 -12.80
C GLU A 35 -11.53 10.19 -12.37
N ALA A 36 -12.16 9.11 -12.82
CA ALA A 36 -11.68 7.75 -12.56
C ALA A 36 -10.30 7.49 -13.21
N ILE A 37 -10.10 7.96 -14.45
CA ILE A 37 -8.81 7.85 -15.15
C ILE A 37 -7.73 8.67 -14.43
N GLU A 38 -8.05 9.89 -14.00
CA GLU A 38 -7.09 10.73 -13.26
C GLU A 38 -6.70 10.09 -11.93
N THR A 39 -7.67 9.58 -11.18
CA THR A 39 -7.44 8.89 -9.91
C THR A 39 -6.58 7.65 -10.10
N GLN A 40 -6.92 6.78 -11.07
CA GLN A 40 -6.15 5.58 -11.37
C GLN A 40 -4.73 5.94 -11.85
N GLY A 41 -4.61 6.96 -12.70
CA GLY A 41 -3.33 7.43 -13.20
C GLY A 41 -2.42 7.92 -12.08
N SER A 42 -2.97 8.66 -11.11
CA SER A 42 -2.23 9.13 -9.94
C SER A 42 -1.80 7.99 -9.03
N ALA A 43 -2.68 7.01 -8.77
CA ALA A 43 -2.36 5.85 -7.94
C ALA A 43 -1.26 5.00 -8.57
N THR A 44 -1.36 4.68 -9.86
CA THR A 44 -0.34 3.92 -10.59
C THR A 44 0.98 4.68 -10.70
N ALA A 45 0.94 6.01 -10.84
CA ALA A 45 2.17 6.80 -10.82
C ALA A 45 2.88 6.74 -9.46
N ALA A 46 2.12 6.77 -8.37
CA ALA A 46 2.65 6.60 -7.02
C ALA A 46 3.23 5.20 -6.82
N GLU A 47 2.51 4.15 -7.20
CA GLU A 47 2.99 2.75 -7.17
C GLU A 47 4.32 2.59 -7.92
N ILE A 48 4.41 3.07 -9.17
CA ILE A 48 5.64 3.01 -9.97
C ILE A 48 6.79 3.82 -9.33
N GLY A 49 6.45 4.90 -8.63
CA GLY A 49 7.42 5.73 -7.94
C GLY A 49 7.85 5.20 -6.57
N THR A 50 7.10 4.27 -5.99
CA THR A 50 7.45 3.58 -4.74
C THR A 50 8.37 2.40 -5.03
N ASP A 51 9.49 2.36 -4.31
CA ASP A 51 10.44 1.26 -4.38
C ASP A 51 11.13 1.15 -3.01
N ILE A 52 11.04 -0.02 -2.38
CA ILE A 52 11.60 -0.29 -1.06
C ILE A 52 12.59 -1.44 -1.13
N ASP A 53 13.61 -1.39 -0.27
CA ASP A 53 14.70 -2.37 -0.24
C ASP A 53 15.05 -2.68 1.22
N ILE A 54 15.04 -3.95 1.59
CA ILE A 54 15.40 -4.44 2.91
C ILE A 54 16.93 -4.51 2.97
N VAL A 55 17.51 -3.66 3.80
CA VAL A 55 18.96 -3.50 3.95
C VAL A 55 19.53 -4.25 5.16
N SER A 56 18.73 -5.12 5.78
CA SER A 56 19.18 -6.02 6.84
C SER A 56 20.13 -7.10 6.32
N ASP A 57 21.02 -7.59 7.18
CA ASP A 57 21.99 -8.63 6.82
C ASP A 57 21.49 -10.02 7.23
N ALA A 58 21.05 -10.81 6.26
CA ALA A 58 20.60 -12.19 6.45
C ALA A 58 21.69 -13.12 7.04
N GLY A 59 22.97 -12.78 6.89
CA GLY A 59 24.09 -13.54 7.43
C GLY A 59 24.28 -13.42 8.95
N HIS A 60 23.64 -12.42 9.58
CA HIS A 60 23.69 -12.14 11.01
C HIS A 60 22.27 -12.13 11.58
N SER A 61 21.64 -13.31 11.66
CA SER A 61 20.25 -13.43 12.10
C SER A 61 20.01 -12.97 13.54
N GLU A 62 21.05 -12.94 14.38
CA GLU A 62 21.01 -12.36 15.73
C GLU A 62 20.80 -10.83 15.75
N ALA A 63 21.06 -10.14 14.64
CA ALA A 63 20.76 -8.71 14.48
C ALA A 63 19.32 -8.47 14.00
N ILE A 64 18.67 -9.51 13.46
CA ILE A 64 17.28 -9.46 12.95
C ILE A 64 16.31 -9.96 14.01
N TYR A 65 16.60 -11.09 14.67
CA TYR A 65 15.73 -11.68 15.69
C TYR A 65 16.36 -11.57 17.09
N ASP A 66 15.62 -10.95 18.01
CA ASP A 66 15.97 -10.83 19.43
C ASP A 66 14.97 -11.60 20.31
N PRO A 67 15.33 -12.82 20.77
CA PRO A 67 14.47 -13.62 21.65
C PRO A 67 14.44 -13.11 23.10
N THR A 68 15.29 -12.13 23.46
CA THR A 68 15.40 -11.59 24.82
C THR A 68 14.67 -10.27 25.00
N ALA A 69 14.26 -9.64 23.91
CA ALA A 69 13.30 -8.55 23.94
C ALA A 69 11.98 -9.05 24.56
N GLY A 70 11.34 -8.23 25.39
CA GLY A 70 10.22 -8.64 26.27
C GLY A 70 9.05 -9.38 25.59
N ASP A 71 8.89 -9.23 24.27
CA ASP A 71 7.89 -9.90 23.44
C ASP A 71 8.49 -10.55 22.18
N GLU A 72 9.76 -11.00 22.19
CA GLU A 72 10.45 -11.62 21.04
C GLU A 72 10.31 -10.85 19.73
N ALA A 73 11.32 -10.06 19.37
CA ALA A 73 11.18 -9.11 18.27
C ALA A 73 11.95 -9.52 17.02
N VAL A 74 11.30 -9.41 15.85
CA VAL A 74 11.96 -9.42 14.54
C VAL A 74 12.08 -7.97 14.08
N THR A 75 13.29 -7.49 13.83
CA THR A 75 13.56 -6.13 13.36
C THR A 75 14.23 -6.18 11.99
N VAL A 76 13.59 -5.57 10.98
CA VAL A 76 14.18 -5.40 9.65
C VAL A 76 14.33 -3.92 9.32
N TYR A 77 15.41 -3.58 8.63
CA TYR A 77 15.67 -2.22 8.19
C TYR A 77 15.24 -2.07 6.74
N VAL A 78 14.33 -1.15 6.49
CA VAL A 78 13.75 -0.95 5.17
C VAL A 78 14.13 0.44 4.68
N LYS A 79 14.72 0.50 3.49
CA LYS A 79 15.15 1.72 2.84
C LYS A 79 14.20 2.08 1.71
N ASN A 80 13.80 3.35 1.64
CA ASN A 80 13.10 3.85 0.47
C ASN A 80 14.13 4.16 -0.63
N VAL A 81 14.12 3.38 -1.70
CA VAL A 81 14.98 3.59 -2.89
C VAL A 81 14.22 4.24 -4.04
N GLY A 82 12.90 4.37 -3.89
CA GLY A 82 11.98 5.03 -4.81
C GLY A 82 12.01 6.55 -4.72
N LYS A 83 11.13 7.19 -5.50
CA LYS A 83 10.99 8.65 -5.59
C LYS A 83 9.82 9.20 -4.79
N GLU A 84 8.87 8.34 -4.44
CA GLU A 84 7.73 8.73 -3.62
C GLU A 84 8.12 8.79 -2.15
N HIS A 85 7.54 9.74 -1.44
CA HIS A 85 7.66 9.81 0.01
C HIS A 85 6.56 8.95 0.64
N LEU A 86 6.94 8.11 1.60
CA LEU A 86 6.02 7.28 2.36
C LEU A 86 5.80 7.88 3.75
N GLU A 87 4.76 7.45 4.44
CA GLU A 87 4.51 7.84 5.83
C GLU A 87 5.17 6.82 6.78
N VAL A 88 5.85 7.30 7.82
CA VAL A 88 6.42 6.45 8.87
C VAL A 88 5.31 6.09 9.85
N HIS A 89 4.40 5.23 9.43
CA HIS A 89 3.28 4.77 10.24
C HIS A 89 3.01 3.29 9.96
N HIS A 90 2.59 2.53 10.98
CA HIS A 90 2.34 1.09 10.82
C HIS A 90 1.34 0.80 9.70
N SER A 91 0.31 1.64 9.52
CA SER A 91 -0.76 1.41 8.55
C SER A 91 -0.35 1.67 7.11
N SER A 92 0.86 2.17 6.90
CA SER A 92 1.40 2.50 5.58
C SER A 92 2.19 1.34 4.97
N VAL A 93 2.41 0.27 5.73
CA VAL A 93 3.08 -0.94 5.27
C VAL A 93 2.30 -2.18 5.69
N ASP A 94 2.25 -3.16 4.81
CA ASP A 94 1.77 -4.50 5.13
C ASP A 94 2.99 -5.41 5.32
N VAL A 95 2.91 -6.31 6.30
CA VAL A 95 4.04 -7.18 6.67
C VAL A 95 3.57 -8.62 6.73
N LEU A 96 4.34 -9.50 6.10
CA LEU A 96 4.16 -10.94 6.18
C LEU A 96 5.36 -11.56 6.90
N LEU A 97 5.08 -12.44 7.84
CA LEU A 97 6.07 -13.31 8.48
C LEU A 97 5.73 -14.75 8.11
N ASP A 98 6.62 -15.44 7.39
CA ASP A 98 6.39 -16.79 6.85
C ASP A 98 5.09 -16.92 6.04
N GLY A 99 4.76 -15.85 5.31
CA GLY A 99 3.53 -15.73 4.52
C GLY A 99 2.26 -15.48 5.35
N GLN A 100 2.36 -15.32 6.67
CA GLN A 100 1.26 -14.93 7.54
C GLN A 100 1.21 -13.42 7.72
N TYR A 101 0.01 -12.85 7.57
CA TYR A 101 -0.19 -11.42 7.80
C TYR A 101 0.01 -11.05 9.26
N VAL A 102 0.85 -10.05 9.50
CA VAL A 102 1.11 -9.48 10.82
C VAL A 102 0.18 -8.27 11.01
N SER A 103 -0.64 -8.28 12.06
CA SER A 103 -1.50 -7.13 12.37
C SER A 103 -0.66 -5.90 12.71
N HIS A 104 -1.13 -4.72 12.28
CA HIS A 104 -0.55 -3.42 12.62
C HIS A 104 -0.37 -3.20 14.14
N ASP A 105 -1.17 -3.85 14.99
CA ASP A 105 -1.04 -3.79 16.45
C ASP A 105 0.27 -4.39 16.98
N TYR A 106 0.94 -5.22 16.19
CA TYR A 106 2.21 -5.88 16.52
C TYR A 106 3.40 -5.31 15.77
N ILE A 107 3.19 -4.23 15.02
CA ILE A 107 4.19 -3.59 14.17
C ILE A 107 4.50 -2.18 14.67
N GLU A 108 5.77 -1.88 14.78
CA GLU A 108 6.28 -0.54 15.05
C GLU A 108 7.21 -0.12 13.92
N LEU A 109 7.02 1.10 13.38
CA LEU A 109 7.99 1.74 12.49
C LEU A 109 8.66 2.89 13.21
N GLU A 110 9.98 2.88 13.23
CA GLU A 110 10.80 3.95 13.77
C GLU A 110 11.73 4.50 12.68
N HIS A 111 11.77 5.82 12.52
CA HIS A 111 12.73 6.46 11.62
C HIS A 111 14.10 6.52 12.28
N LEU A 112 15.15 6.05 11.59
CA LEU A 112 16.50 6.02 12.18
C LEU A 112 17.19 7.38 12.23
N TYR A 113 16.70 8.38 11.48
CA TYR A 113 17.33 9.69 11.35
C TYR A 113 16.36 10.82 11.72
N GLY A 114 15.98 10.87 12.99
CA GLY A 114 15.22 11.97 13.60
C GLY A 114 13.71 11.71 13.71
N GLU A 115 12.99 12.69 14.23
CA GLU A 115 11.54 12.59 14.48
C GLU A 115 10.72 13.02 13.24
N SER A 116 11.07 12.47 12.07
CA SER A 116 10.31 12.71 10.84
C SER A 116 9.18 11.68 10.74
N SER A 117 7.95 12.16 10.51
CA SER A 117 6.82 11.29 10.14
C SER A 117 6.83 10.91 8.66
N THR A 118 7.84 11.35 7.90
CA THR A 118 7.99 11.11 6.47
C THR A 118 9.22 10.25 6.20
N TRP A 119 9.00 9.15 5.50
CA TRP A 119 10.00 8.22 4.99
C TRP A 119 10.42 8.68 3.59
N GLN A 120 11.44 9.53 3.54
CA GLN A 120 11.90 10.16 2.30
C GLN A 120 12.75 9.19 1.46
N THR A 121 12.98 9.54 0.19
CA THR A 121 13.92 8.82 -0.64
C THR A 121 15.31 8.78 0.01
N GLY A 122 15.83 7.58 0.20
CA GLY A 122 17.13 7.29 0.82
C GLY A 122 17.08 7.04 2.32
N ASP A 123 15.98 7.37 2.99
CA ASP A 123 15.81 7.15 4.42
C ASP A 123 15.61 5.66 4.73
N VAL A 124 16.07 5.28 5.92
CA VAL A 124 15.92 3.93 6.46
C VAL A 124 15.01 3.99 7.69
N VAL A 125 14.01 3.13 7.71
CA VAL A 125 13.13 2.90 8.86
C VAL A 125 13.43 1.53 9.46
N ALA A 126 13.35 1.43 10.77
CA ALA A 126 13.35 0.17 11.49
C ALA A 126 11.91 -0.31 11.61
N LEU A 127 11.62 -1.45 11.01
CA LEU A 127 10.35 -2.15 11.14
C LEU A 127 10.52 -3.24 12.20
N ARG A 128 9.83 -3.09 13.32
CA ARG A 128 9.86 -4.04 14.44
C ARG A 128 8.54 -4.79 14.52
N ILE A 129 8.62 -6.12 14.54
CA ILE A 129 7.50 -7.04 14.69
C ILE A 129 7.61 -7.69 16.07
N ASN A 130 6.60 -7.51 16.92
CA ASN A 130 6.53 -8.13 18.25
C ASN A 130 5.87 -9.51 18.14
N VAL A 131 6.68 -10.56 17.94
CA VAL A 131 6.21 -11.94 17.64
C VAL A 131 5.59 -12.59 18.87
N GLY A 132 6.22 -12.49 20.03
CA GLY A 132 5.76 -13.06 21.30
C GLY A 132 4.47 -12.44 21.85
N ALA A 133 4.09 -11.23 21.39
CA ALA A 133 2.81 -10.63 21.70
C ALA A 133 1.65 -11.21 20.85
N ALA A 134 1.96 -11.82 19.71
CA ALA A 134 1.00 -12.40 18.79
C ALA A 134 0.90 -13.92 18.99
N ASN A 135 -0.29 -14.41 19.37
CA ASN A 135 -0.48 -15.83 19.71
C ASN A 135 -0.33 -16.81 18.53
N ASN A 136 -0.19 -16.32 17.29
CA ASN A 136 -0.15 -17.12 16.07
C ASN A 136 1.12 -16.89 15.24
N LEU A 137 2.05 -16.07 15.72
CA LEU A 137 3.31 -15.80 15.03
C LEU A 137 4.44 -16.46 15.80
N GLU A 138 5.32 -17.15 15.10
CA GLU A 138 6.54 -17.74 15.62
C GLU A 138 7.64 -17.50 14.58
N ALA A 139 8.84 -17.14 15.02
CA ALA A 139 10.02 -17.04 14.15
C ALA A 139 10.98 -18.15 14.55
N THR A 140 11.00 -19.25 13.79
CA THR A 140 11.83 -20.43 14.09
C THR A 140 12.23 -21.16 12.82
N GLY A 141 13.49 -21.56 12.72
CA GLY A 141 14.03 -22.20 11.53
C GLY A 141 14.22 -21.20 10.38
N ASP A 142 13.95 -21.63 9.15
CA ASP A 142 13.96 -20.75 7.98
C ASP A 142 12.76 -19.80 8.07
N THR A 143 13.04 -18.50 8.23
CA THR A 143 12.02 -17.46 8.37
C THR A 143 12.16 -16.44 7.25
N THR A 144 11.04 -16.06 6.64
CA THR A 144 10.93 -15.03 5.62
C THR A 144 10.11 -13.85 6.15
N VAL A 145 10.67 -12.64 6.03
CA VAL A 145 9.91 -11.40 6.25
C VAL A 145 9.69 -10.72 4.91
N THR A 146 8.43 -10.46 4.57
CA THR A 146 8.05 -9.65 3.42
C THR A 146 7.48 -8.34 3.91
N VAL A 147 7.98 -7.23 3.36
CA VAL A 147 7.44 -5.89 3.61
C VAL A 147 6.85 -5.38 2.31
N ILE A 148 5.63 -4.85 2.38
CA ILE A 148 4.91 -4.30 1.25
C ILE A 148 4.57 -2.85 1.58
N ALA A 149 4.95 -1.92 0.70
CA ALA A 149 4.62 -0.51 0.81
C ALA A 149 4.09 -0.01 -0.53
N ASN A 150 2.83 0.45 -0.55
CA ASN A 150 2.17 0.98 -1.75
C ASN A 150 2.36 0.06 -2.98
N ASP A 151 2.03 -1.23 -2.82
CA ASP A 151 2.13 -2.32 -3.81
C ASP A 151 3.56 -2.71 -4.28
N ASN A 152 4.61 -2.04 -3.79
CA ASN A 152 5.98 -2.52 -3.92
C ASN A 152 6.32 -3.47 -2.77
N GLU A 153 6.95 -4.60 -3.07
CA GLU A 153 7.30 -5.63 -2.09
C GLU A 153 8.80 -5.94 -2.11
N ASP A 154 9.34 -6.21 -0.93
CA ASP A 154 10.66 -6.82 -0.80
C ASP A 154 10.69 -7.85 0.35
N SER A 155 11.59 -8.81 0.25
CA SER A 155 11.66 -9.96 1.15
C SER A 155 13.09 -10.28 1.57
N ILE A 156 13.24 -10.66 2.83
CA ILE A 156 14.48 -11.19 3.37
C ILE A 156 14.25 -12.57 4.01
N ASP A 157 15.12 -13.52 3.67
CA ASP A 157 15.17 -14.84 4.25
C ASP A 157 16.34 -14.93 5.25
N PHE A 158 16.09 -15.46 6.44
CA PHE A 158 17.11 -15.69 7.46
C PHE A 158 16.79 -16.92 8.30
N TYR A 159 17.81 -17.48 8.96
CA TYR A 159 17.63 -18.64 9.82
C TYR A 159 17.61 -18.22 11.30
N VAL A 160 16.54 -18.56 11.99
CA VAL A 160 16.40 -18.43 13.44
C VAL A 160 16.70 -19.78 14.08
N ASP A 161 17.73 -19.82 14.92
CA ASP A 161 17.99 -21.02 15.71
C ASP A 161 16.90 -21.17 16.76
N GLY A 162 15.98 -22.09 16.52
CA GLY A 162 14.92 -22.44 17.45
C GLY A 162 15.56 -22.97 18.73
N GLY A 163 15.72 -22.11 19.73
CA GLY A 163 16.31 -22.46 21.01
C GLY A 163 15.56 -23.64 21.60
N SER A 164 16.16 -24.83 21.53
CA SER A 164 15.67 -26.00 22.24
C SER A 164 15.81 -25.72 23.74
N ASN A 165 14.70 -25.38 24.39
CA ASN A 165 14.61 -25.38 25.85
C ASN A 165 13.96 -26.70 26.31
#